data_AF-A0A2P8FFN1-F1
#
_entry.id   AF-A0A2P8FFN1-F1
#
_cell.length_a   1.000
_cell.length_b   1.000
_cell.length_c   1.000
_cell.angle_alpha   90.00
_cell.angle_beta   90.00
_cell.angle_gamma   90.00
#
_symmetry.space_group_name_H-M   'P 1'
#
loop_
_entity.id
_entity.type
_entity.pdbx_description
1 polymer ?
#
loop_
_entity_poly.entity_id
_entity_poly.type
_entity_poly.pdbx_seq_one_letter_code
_entity_poly.pdbx_strand_id
1 'polypeptide(L)'
;MPLSNAEKQARFRQKEEFKRDVEAVRHELKVNINSNFSAPDAPSKALEKLVDLENLPPSWTQNDLEAAYRRLNHIRFSAFDNENEIDVAVFDGLEQKGHFRRKAPFDQRKAELDEEVAAAKALAAHLIGAIELTTLNEASRSAAAVETLRHVGKAAADSPDLEMTDPTTMSLLSTPSYYSLPDWFLGSLASLLAKRFEHGDRAKLAEMLVNDVSVSGI
;
A
#
# COMPACT_ATOMS: atom_id res chain seq x y z
N MET A 1 -3.71 -36.54 -16.72
CA MET A 1 -4.99 -37.27 -16.61
C MET A 1 -6.13 -36.29 -16.86
N PRO A 2 -7.20 -36.68 -17.57
CA PRO A 2 -8.39 -35.85 -17.71
C PRO A 2 -9.10 -35.69 -16.35
N LEU A 3 -9.53 -34.46 -16.03
CA LEU A 3 -10.26 -34.14 -14.80
C LEU A 3 -11.57 -34.93 -14.71
N SER A 4 -11.88 -35.41 -13.51
CA SER A 4 -13.17 -36.01 -13.16
C SER A 4 -14.30 -34.99 -13.35
N ASN A 5 -15.52 -35.47 -13.67
CA ASN A 5 -16.70 -34.61 -13.77
C ASN A 5 -17.00 -33.88 -12.45
N ALA A 6 -16.73 -34.51 -11.30
CA ALA A 6 -16.89 -33.87 -10.00
C ALA A 6 -15.89 -32.71 -9.80
N GLU A 7 -14.64 -32.88 -10.25
CA GLU A 7 -13.61 -31.85 -10.16
C GLU A 7 -13.90 -30.67 -11.08
N LYS A 8 -14.44 -30.94 -12.28
CA LYS A 8 -14.91 -29.89 -13.20
C LYS A 8 -16.04 -29.08 -12.59
N GLN A 9 -16.99 -29.74 -11.93
CA GLN A 9 -18.13 -29.07 -11.31
C GLN A 9 -17.70 -28.25 -10.07
N ALA A 10 -16.76 -28.75 -9.27
CA ALA A 10 -16.19 -28.01 -8.15
C ALA A 10 -15.45 -26.74 -8.62
N ARG A 11 -14.61 -26.86 -9.65
CA ARG A 11 -13.93 -25.70 -10.26
C ARG A 11 -14.92 -24.68 -10.81
N PHE A 12 -15.97 -25.13 -11.48
CA PHE A 12 -17.01 -24.23 -11.98
C PHE A 12 -17.66 -23.41 -10.85
N ARG A 13 -17.97 -24.05 -9.71
CA ARG A 13 -18.55 -23.36 -8.54
C ARG A 13 -17.61 -22.29 -7.98
N GLN A 14 -16.33 -22.62 -7.81
CA GLN A 14 -15.33 -21.67 -7.31
C GLN A 14 -15.15 -20.45 -8.23
N LYS A 15 -15.18 -20.67 -9.55
CA LYS A 15 -15.12 -19.57 -10.52
C LYS A 15 -16.35 -18.67 -10.43
N GLU A 16 -17.54 -19.24 -10.27
CA GLU A 16 -18.78 -18.47 -10.14
C GLU A 16 -18.85 -17.71 -8.81
N GLU A 17 -18.34 -18.28 -7.73
CA GLU A 17 -18.18 -17.59 -6.45
C GLU A 17 -17.24 -16.38 -6.58
N PHE A 18 -16.06 -16.58 -7.18
CA PHE A 18 -15.12 -15.50 -7.44
C PHE A 18 -15.73 -14.36 -8.28
N LYS A 19 -16.52 -14.69 -9.32
CA LYS A 19 -17.23 -13.65 -10.09
C LYS A 19 -18.23 -12.86 -9.26
N ARG A 20 -18.93 -13.50 -8.32
CA ARG A 20 -19.84 -12.79 -7.40
C ARG A 20 -19.07 -11.82 -6.52
N ASP A 21 -17.91 -12.22 -6.04
CA ASP A 21 -17.06 -11.35 -5.21
C ASP A 21 -16.51 -10.17 -6.01
N VAL A 22 -16.09 -10.39 -7.27
CA VAL A 22 -15.71 -9.32 -8.20
C VAL A 22 -16.87 -8.35 -8.41
N GLU A 23 -18.08 -8.84 -8.63
CA GLU A 23 -19.26 -8.00 -8.84
C GLU A 23 -19.67 -7.25 -7.56
N ALA A 24 -19.50 -7.85 -6.37
CA ALA A 24 -19.73 -7.18 -5.09
C ALA A 24 -18.79 -5.98 -4.91
N VAL A 25 -17.49 -6.16 -5.17
CA VAL A 25 -16.51 -5.07 -5.13
C VAL A 25 -16.81 -4.02 -6.20
N ARG A 26 -17.20 -4.44 -7.41
CA ARG A 26 -17.61 -3.52 -8.48
C ARG A 26 -18.81 -2.66 -8.07
N HIS A 27 -19.80 -3.27 -7.40
CA HIS A 27 -20.96 -2.55 -6.88
C HIS A 27 -20.57 -1.57 -5.77
N GLU A 28 -19.74 -2.01 -4.82
CA GLU A 28 -19.21 -1.18 -3.73
C GLU A 28 -18.48 0.06 -4.28
N LEU A 29 -17.61 -0.11 -5.29
CA LEU A 29 -16.94 0.99 -5.97
C LEU A 29 -17.94 1.94 -6.62
N LYS A 30 -18.91 1.43 -7.38
CA LYS A 30 -19.91 2.26 -8.07
C LYS A 30 -20.79 3.07 -7.12
N VAL A 31 -21.18 2.51 -5.98
CA VAL A 31 -21.97 3.21 -4.96
C VAL A 31 -21.14 4.34 -4.33
N ASN A 32 -19.86 4.09 -4.08
CA ASN A 32 -18.96 5.04 -3.44
C ASN A 32 -18.38 6.10 -4.41
N ILE A 33 -18.55 5.97 -5.73
CA ILE A 33 -18.11 6.99 -6.73
C ILE A 33 -18.68 8.38 -6.42
N ASN A 34 -19.82 8.44 -5.76
CA ASN A 34 -20.47 9.69 -5.38
C ASN A 34 -20.05 10.24 -4.00
N SER A 35 -19.23 9.51 -3.25
CA SER A 35 -18.71 9.94 -1.95
C SER A 35 -17.22 10.24 -2.08
N ASN A 36 -16.87 11.53 -2.09
CA ASN A 36 -15.53 12.10 -1.92
C ASN A 36 -14.37 11.16 -2.28
N PHE A 37 -14.15 10.94 -3.58
CA PHE A 37 -12.87 10.40 -4.03
C PHE A 37 -11.87 11.54 -4.30
N SER A 38 -10.75 11.55 -3.60
CA SER A 38 -9.64 12.51 -3.71
C SER A 38 -8.86 12.39 -5.03
N ALA A 39 -9.00 11.28 -5.75
CA ALA A 39 -8.46 11.10 -7.10
C ALA A 39 -9.61 10.83 -8.09
N PRO A 40 -9.91 11.77 -9.02
CA PRO A 40 -11.08 11.68 -9.90
C PRO A 40 -11.10 10.44 -10.79
N ASP A 41 -9.95 9.82 -11.06
CA ASP A 41 -9.82 8.66 -11.95
C ASP A 41 -9.60 7.32 -11.23
N ALA A 42 -9.38 7.32 -9.91
CA ALA A 42 -9.03 6.09 -9.17
C ALA A 42 -10.14 5.02 -9.22
N PRO A 43 -11.44 5.36 -9.07
CA PRO A 43 -12.51 4.38 -9.20
C PRO A 43 -12.63 3.83 -10.64
N SER A 44 -12.43 4.68 -11.65
CA SER A 44 -12.50 4.28 -13.06
C SER A 44 -11.40 3.29 -13.43
N LYS A 45 -10.14 3.59 -13.04
CA LYS A 45 -9.00 2.67 -13.22
C LYS A 45 -9.18 1.37 -12.42
N ALA A 46 -9.78 1.42 -11.23
CA ALA A 46 -10.08 0.23 -10.42
C ALA A 46 -11.15 -0.64 -11.10
N LEU A 47 -12.20 -0.04 -11.66
CA LEU A 47 -13.25 -0.73 -12.39
C LEU A 47 -12.71 -1.44 -13.65
N GLU A 48 -11.81 -0.80 -14.39
CA GLU A 48 -11.13 -1.41 -15.55
C GLU A 48 -10.35 -2.67 -15.14
N LYS A 49 -9.54 -2.59 -14.07
CA LYS A 49 -8.76 -3.74 -13.56
C LYS A 49 -9.64 -4.91 -13.10
N LEU A 50 -10.87 -4.64 -12.61
CA LEU A 50 -11.81 -5.70 -12.24
C LEU A 50 -12.35 -6.48 -13.44
N VAL A 51 -12.47 -5.83 -14.61
CA VAL A 51 -12.91 -6.49 -15.86
C VAL A 51 -11.87 -7.54 -16.30
N ASP A 52 -10.59 -7.22 -16.17
CA ASP A 52 -9.52 -8.15 -16.51
C ASP A 52 -9.45 -9.35 -15.55
N LEU A 53 -9.75 -9.12 -14.27
CA LEU A 53 -9.79 -10.15 -13.23
C LEU A 53 -10.89 -11.19 -13.41
N GLU A 54 -12.05 -10.76 -13.90
CA GLU A 54 -13.23 -11.62 -14.12
C GLU A 54 -12.95 -12.74 -15.15
N ASN A 55 -11.98 -12.51 -16.03
CA ASN A 55 -11.65 -13.38 -17.16
C ASN A 55 -10.47 -14.32 -16.88
N LEU A 56 -10.59 -15.13 -15.81
CA LEU A 56 -9.63 -16.21 -15.55
C LEU A 56 -9.44 -17.12 -16.77
N PRO A 57 -8.19 -17.49 -17.13
CA PRO A 57 -7.89 -18.27 -18.32
C PRO A 57 -8.63 -19.62 -18.31
N PRO A 58 -8.99 -20.20 -19.46
CA PRO A 58 -9.76 -21.46 -19.52
C PRO A 58 -9.12 -22.63 -18.77
N SER A 59 -7.79 -22.62 -18.62
CA SER A 59 -6.99 -23.64 -17.94
C SER A 59 -6.49 -23.21 -16.55
N TRP A 60 -7.21 -22.31 -15.88
CA TRP A 60 -6.82 -21.79 -14.57
C TRP A 60 -6.62 -22.91 -13.52
N THR A 61 -5.66 -22.67 -12.65
CA THR A 61 -5.26 -23.52 -11.52
C THR A 61 -5.69 -22.88 -10.20
N GLN A 62 -5.66 -23.64 -9.11
CA GLN A 62 -5.98 -23.10 -7.78
C GLN A 62 -5.08 -21.90 -7.41
N ASN A 63 -3.80 -21.96 -7.78
CA ASN A 63 -2.87 -20.85 -7.56
C ASN A 63 -3.26 -19.59 -8.35
N ASP A 64 -3.81 -19.75 -9.55
CA ASP A 64 -4.30 -18.62 -10.35
C ASP A 64 -5.53 -17.97 -9.69
N LEU A 65 -6.42 -18.78 -9.12
CA LEU A 65 -7.59 -18.30 -8.38
C LEU A 65 -7.17 -17.56 -7.10
N GLU A 66 -6.22 -18.09 -6.33
CA GLU A 66 -5.67 -17.43 -5.14
C GLU A 66 -4.95 -16.14 -5.49
N ALA A 67 -4.20 -16.12 -6.60
CA ALA A 67 -3.59 -14.89 -7.12
C ALA A 67 -4.66 -13.87 -7.53
N ALA A 68 -5.77 -14.32 -8.12
CA ALA A 68 -6.89 -13.46 -8.50
C ALA A 68 -7.59 -12.85 -7.28
N TYR A 69 -7.86 -13.63 -6.23
CA TYR A 69 -8.40 -13.10 -4.97
C TYR A 69 -7.46 -12.07 -4.32
N ARG A 70 -6.15 -12.31 -4.31
CA ARG A 70 -5.17 -11.33 -3.81
C ARG A 70 -5.22 -10.02 -4.60
N ARG A 71 -5.33 -10.09 -5.93
CA ARG A 71 -5.47 -8.90 -6.78
C ARG A 71 -6.81 -8.20 -6.57
N LEU A 72 -7.91 -8.93 -6.40
CA LEU A 72 -9.23 -8.36 -6.10
C LEU A 72 -9.19 -7.56 -4.79
N ASN A 73 -8.62 -8.13 -3.73
CA ASN A 73 -8.45 -7.44 -2.46
C ASN A 73 -7.55 -6.20 -2.59
N HIS A 74 -6.45 -6.29 -3.34
CA HIS A 74 -5.59 -5.13 -3.60
C HIS A 74 -6.37 -3.98 -4.26
N ILE A 75 -7.17 -4.29 -5.30
CA ILE A 75 -7.98 -3.27 -5.99
C ILE A 75 -8.97 -2.64 -5.03
N ARG A 76 -9.65 -3.46 -4.21
CA ARG A 76 -10.60 -2.99 -3.20
C ARG A 76 -9.92 -2.05 -2.20
N PHE A 77 -8.84 -2.47 -1.56
CA PHE A 77 -8.13 -1.64 -0.58
C PHE A 77 -7.54 -0.37 -1.20
N SER A 78 -6.88 -0.46 -2.36
CA SER A 78 -6.29 0.70 -3.04
C SER A 78 -7.33 1.78 -3.39
N ALA A 79 -8.57 1.36 -3.69
CA ALA A 79 -9.65 2.29 -3.99
C ALA A 79 -10.21 2.97 -2.74
N PHE A 80 -10.16 2.34 -1.56
CA PHE A 80 -10.82 2.84 -0.35
C PHE A 80 -9.88 3.39 0.75
N ASP A 81 -8.60 3.02 0.74
CA ASP A 81 -7.65 3.31 1.86
C ASP A 81 -6.76 4.55 1.62
N ASN A 82 -6.91 5.24 0.48
CA ASN A 82 -5.88 6.20 0.03
C ASN A 82 -5.99 7.63 0.60
N GLU A 83 -7.12 8.02 1.19
CA GLU A 83 -7.38 9.46 1.38
C GLU A 83 -6.91 10.02 2.71
N ASN A 84 -6.89 9.18 3.75
CA ASN A 84 -6.52 9.64 5.09
C ASN A 84 -5.04 9.40 5.40
N GLU A 85 -4.32 8.56 4.66
CA GLU A 85 -2.95 8.20 5.05
C GLU A 85 -1.95 9.35 4.91
N ILE A 86 -2.04 10.12 3.82
CA ILE A 86 -1.19 11.32 3.64
C ILE A 86 -1.57 12.38 4.68
N ASP A 87 -2.87 12.58 4.92
CA ASP A 87 -3.37 13.61 5.83
C ASP A 87 -2.95 13.30 7.28
N VAL A 88 -3.11 12.04 7.70
CA VAL A 88 -2.65 11.54 9.01
C VAL A 88 -1.14 11.64 9.12
N ALA A 89 -0.37 11.24 8.10
CA ALA A 89 1.08 11.30 8.15
C ALA A 89 1.62 12.74 8.23
N VAL A 90 1.05 13.66 7.47
CA VAL A 90 1.41 15.09 7.52
C VAL A 90 1.05 15.67 8.88
N PHE A 91 -0.15 15.37 9.39
CA PHE A 91 -0.58 15.82 10.72
C PHE A 91 0.34 15.30 11.83
N ASP A 92 0.61 13.99 11.86
CA ASP A 92 1.47 13.34 12.86
C ASP A 92 2.89 13.93 12.84
N GLY A 93 3.46 14.16 11.64
CA GLY A 93 4.77 14.79 11.49
C GLY A 93 4.79 16.23 12.04
N LEU A 94 3.81 17.05 11.64
CA LEU A 94 3.74 18.44 12.10
C LEU A 94 3.46 18.55 13.62
N GLU A 95 2.72 17.60 14.24
CA GLU A 95 2.58 17.55 15.70
C GLU A 95 3.91 17.23 16.39
N GLN A 96 4.64 16.23 15.89
CA GLN A 96 5.93 15.81 16.43
C GLN A 96 7.01 16.91 16.35
N LYS A 97 7.05 17.70 15.26
CA LYS A 97 7.93 18.89 15.14
C LYS A 97 7.57 20.01 16.12
N GLY A 98 6.43 19.92 16.78
CA GLY A 98 5.90 21.01 17.59
C GLY A 98 5.45 22.21 16.76
N HIS A 99 5.38 22.12 15.42
CA HIS A 99 4.77 23.15 14.58
C HIS A 99 3.31 23.39 14.97
N PHE A 100 2.57 22.32 15.33
CA PHE A 100 1.22 22.45 15.89
C PHE A 100 1.18 22.90 17.36
N ARG A 101 2.29 22.82 18.08
CA ARG A 101 2.37 23.19 19.50
C ARG A 101 3.05 24.54 19.67
N ARG A 102 2.29 25.62 19.42
CA ARG A 102 2.15 26.84 20.27
C ARG A 102 1.54 28.01 19.47
N LYS A 103 0.49 28.63 20.04
CA LYS A 103 0.04 30.04 19.90
C LYS A 103 -0.68 30.54 18.63
N ALA A 104 -0.78 29.81 17.52
CA ALA A 104 -1.57 30.27 16.36
C ALA A 104 -3.10 30.05 16.54
N PRO A 105 -3.98 30.94 16.05
CA PRO A 105 -5.43 30.70 15.94
C PRO A 105 -5.74 29.40 15.20
N PHE A 106 -6.86 28.75 15.54
CA PHE A 106 -7.26 27.46 14.93
C PHE A 106 -7.38 27.55 13.40
N ASP A 107 -7.94 28.65 12.89
CA ASP A 107 -8.17 28.82 11.45
C ASP A 107 -6.87 28.93 10.65
N GLN A 108 -5.84 29.58 11.21
CA GLN A 108 -4.52 29.66 10.58
C GLN A 108 -3.83 28.29 10.57
N ARG A 109 -3.90 27.55 11.68
CA ARG A 109 -3.36 26.18 11.76
C ARG A 109 -4.03 25.22 10.78
N LYS A 110 -5.36 25.37 10.62
CA LYS A 110 -6.10 24.57 9.65
C LYS A 110 -5.68 24.91 8.22
N ALA A 111 -5.52 26.19 7.90
CA ALA A 111 -5.06 26.61 6.57
C ALA A 111 -3.65 26.10 6.25
N GLU A 112 -2.72 26.19 7.21
CA GLU A 112 -1.36 25.64 7.07
C GLU A 112 -1.38 24.11 6.88
N LEU A 113 -2.21 23.39 7.63
CA LEU A 113 -2.39 21.94 7.44
C LEU A 113 -2.91 21.61 6.04
N ASP A 114 -3.97 22.30 5.63
CA ASP A 114 -4.64 22.06 4.35
C ASP A 114 -3.67 22.35 3.19
N GLU A 115 -2.80 23.37 3.32
CA GLU A 115 -1.76 23.71 2.35
C GLU A 115 -0.66 22.63 2.25
N GLU A 116 -0.11 22.19 3.39
CA GLU A 116 0.91 21.13 3.42
C GLU A 116 0.37 19.79 2.91
N VAL A 117 -0.86 19.44 3.29
CA VAL A 117 -1.56 18.26 2.77
C VAL A 117 -1.76 18.35 1.25
N ALA A 118 -2.21 19.51 0.75
CA ALA A 118 -2.39 19.72 -0.68
C ALA A 118 -1.06 19.62 -1.44
N ALA A 119 0.02 20.20 -0.90
CA ALA A 119 1.35 20.12 -1.47
C ALA A 119 1.88 18.67 -1.50
N ALA A 120 1.72 17.93 -0.40
CA ALA A 120 2.10 16.52 -0.32
C ALA A 120 1.32 15.65 -1.32
N LYS A 121 -0.01 15.83 -1.42
CA LYS A 121 -0.85 15.16 -2.41
C LYS A 121 -0.43 15.49 -3.84
N ALA A 122 -0.13 16.75 -4.14
CA ALA A 122 0.35 17.17 -5.45
C ALA A 122 1.69 16.52 -5.80
N LEU A 123 2.65 16.48 -4.88
CA LEU A 123 3.94 15.83 -5.10
C LEU A 123 3.77 14.33 -5.35
N ALA A 124 2.97 13.64 -4.54
CA ALA A 124 2.67 12.22 -4.72
C ALA A 124 2.06 11.94 -6.10
N ALA A 125 1.08 12.74 -6.52
CA ALA A 125 0.46 12.64 -7.84
C ALA A 125 1.49 12.83 -8.98
N HIS A 126 2.39 13.80 -8.87
CA HIS A 126 3.46 14.01 -9.86
C HIS A 126 4.41 12.81 -9.95
N LEU A 127 4.83 12.25 -8.80
CA LEU A 127 5.72 11.08 -8.77
C LEU A 127 5.05 9.84 -9.37
N ILE A 128 3.80 9.58 -9.01
CA ILE A 128 3.01 8.48 -9.57
C ILE A 128 2.84 8.67 -11.08
N GLY A 129 2.45 9.86 -11.53
CA GLY A 129 2.30 10.18 -12.94
C GLY A 129 3.63 10.00 -13.71
N ALA A 130 4.75 10.46 -13.14
CA ALA A 130 6.07 10.27 -13.74
C ALA A 130 6.40 8.78 -13.91
N ILE A 131 6.12 7.95 -12.91
CA ILE A 131 6.34 6.49 -12.99
C ILE A 131 5.41 5.85 -14.04
N GLU A 132 4.13 6.22 -14.07
CA GLU A 132 3.13 5.68 -15.01
C GLU A 132 3.46 6.01 -16.47
N LEU A 133 3.99 7.20 -16.74
CA LEU A 133 4.37 7.68 -18.07
C LEU A 133 5.64 7.03 -18.63
N THR A 134 6.41 6.30 -17.81
CA THR A 134 7.59 5.60 -18.30
C THR A 134 7.21 4.40 -19.19
N THR A 135 8.04 4.08 -20.18
CA THR A 135 7.92 2.84 -20.99
C THR A 135 8.51 1.61 -20.28
N LEU A 136 8.89 1.77 -19.00
CA LEU A 136 9.50 0.72 -18.20
C LEU A 136 8.48 -0.38 -17.88
N ASN A 137 8.97 -1.62 -17.81
CA ASN A 137 8.20 -2.75 -17.28
C ASN A 137 7.98 -2.62 -15.76
N GLU A 138 7.05 -3.41 -15.21
CA GLU A 138 6.66 -3.35 -13.79
C GLU A 138 7.83 -3.56 -12.82
N ALA A 139 8.75 -4.47 -13.14
CA ALA A 139 9.92 -4.73 -12.31
C ALA A 139 10.85 -3.50 -12.25
N SER A 140 11.05 -2.84 -13.39
CA SER A 140 11.88 -1.64 -13.49
C SER A 140 11.21 -0.42 -12.84
N ARG A 141 9.88 -0.29 -12.96
CA ARG A 141 9.11 0.74 -12.24
C ARG A 141 9.21 0.55 -10.72
N SER A 142 9.08 -0.69 -10.26
CA SER A 142 9.26 -1.03 -8.85
C SER A 142 10.66 -0.68 -8.35
N ALA A 143 11.70 -1.02 -9.13
CA ALA A 143 13.07 -0.66 -8.79
C ALA A 143 13.28 0.86 -8.71
N ALA A 144 12.70 1.63 -9.64
CA ALA A 144 12.77 3.09 -9.63
C ALA A 144 12.05 3.70 -8.42
N ALA A 145 10.88 3.16 -8.05
CA ALA A 145 10.15 3.59 -6.86
C ALA A 145 10.97 3.31 -5.57
N VAL A 146 11.57 2.11 -5.47
CA VAL A 146 12.44 1.76 -4.34
C VAL A 146 13.69 2.64 -4.29
N GLU A 147 14.31 2.99 -5.42
CA GLU A 147 15.44 3.93 -5.42
C GLU A 147 15.01 5.34 -5.00
N THR A 148 13.80 5.76 -5.37
CA THR A 148 13.23 7.05 -4.90
C THR A 148 13.04 7.03 -3.38
N LEU A 149 12.44 5.97 -2.84
CA LEU A 149 12.31 5.76 -1.39
C LEU A 149 13.68 5.72 -0.70
N ARG A 150 14.67 5.07 -1.32
CA ARG A 150 16.03 5.00 -0.79
C ARG A 150 16.71 6.36 -0.78
N HIS A 151 16.50 7.17 -1.81
CA HIS A 151 17.01 8.54 -1.86
C HIS A 151 16.41 9.38 -0.72
N VAL A 152 15.09 9.33 -0.54
CA VAL A 152 14.40 9.98 0.58
C VAL A 152 14.87 9.44 1.92
N GLY A 153 15.00 8.11 2.05
CA GLY A 153 15.44 7.42 3.26
C GLY A 153 16.87 7.79 3.67
N LYS A 154 17.78 7.98 2.72
CA LYS A 154 19.14 8.47 2.99
C LYS A 154 19.11 9.89 3.54
N ALA A 155 18.40 10.79 2.85
CA ALA A 155 18.24 12.18 3.31
C ALA A 155 17.58 12.24 4.69
N ALA A 156 16.64 11.34 4.95
CA ALA A 156 16.00 11.17 6.24
C ALA A 156 16.99 10.68 7.32
N ALA A 157 17.76 9.63 7.07
CA ALA A 157 18.72 9.08 8.02
C ALA A 157 19.80 10.08 8.43
N ASP A 158 20.19 10.98 7.52
CA ASP A 158 21.15 12.05 7.78
C ASP A 158 20.51 13.27 8.47
N SER A 159 19.18 13.30 8.62
CA SER A 159 18.46 14.39 9.27
C SER A 159 18.37 14.16 10.79
N PRO A 160 18.93 15.05 11.62
CA PRO A 160 18.85 14.94 13.08
C PRO A 160 17.41 15.10 13.61
N ASP A 161 16.55 15.75 12.83
CA ASP A 161 15.16 16.05 13.17
C ASP A 161 14.19 15.08 12.49
N LEU A 162 14.61 13.84 12.22
CA LEU A 162 13.77 12.89 11.52
C LEU A 162 12.60 12.40 12.39
N GLU A 163 11.38 12.65 11.95
CA GLU A 163 10.17 12.20 12.63
C GLU A 163 9.86 10.71 12.49
N MET A 164 9.22 10.23 13.55
CA MET A 164 8.65 8.89 13.65
C MET A 164 7.25 8.87 13.03
N THR A 165 7.17 8.79 11.70
CA THR A 165 5.91 8.55 10.97
C THR A 165 5.97 7.27 10.14
N ASP A 166 4.80 6.75 9.75
CA ASP A 166 4.72 5.54 8.92
C ASP A 166 5.48 5.71 7.57
N PRO A 167 5.35 6.84 6.82
CA PRO A 167 6.16 7.09 5.62
C PRO A 167 7.67 7.19 5.87
N THR A 168 8.10 7.81 6.98
CA THR A 168 9.53 7.87 7.31
C THR A 168 10.09 6.49 7.61
N THR A 169 9.32 5.67 8.34
CA THR A 169 9.67 4.29 8.65
C THR A 169 9.82 3.46 7.36
N MET A 170 8.91 3.60 6.41
CA MET A 170 9.00 2.92 5.12
C MET A 170 10.21 3.37 4.29
N SER A 171 10.52 4.67 4.32
CA SER A 171 11.68 5.22 3.60
C SER A 171 13.00 4.71 4.21
N LEU A 172 13.12 4.69 5.53
CA LEU A 172 14.27 4.15 6.24
C LEU A 172 14.46 2.65 5.98
N LEU A 173 13.38 1.87 5.90
CA LEU A 173 13.46 0.44 5.58
C LEU A 173 14.14 0.16 4.22
N SER A 174 14.07 1.10 3.28
CA SER A 174 14.70 0.96 1.96
C SER A 174 16.18 1.34 1.92
N THR A 175 16.73 1.86 3.03
CA THR A 175 18.13 2.28 3.13
C THR A 175 19.08 1.08 3.26
N PRO A 176 20.34 1.21 2.79
CA PRO A 176 21.34 0.16 2.96
C PRO A 176 21.66 -0.12 4.44
N SER A 177 21.99 -1.37 4.77
CA SER A 177 22.23 -1.84 6.15
C SER A 177 23.41 -1.17 6.89
N TYR A 178 24.27 -0.42 6.18
CA TYR A 178 25.37 0.32 6.79
C TYR A 178 24.98 1.73 7.24
N TYR A 179 23.74 2.19 6.99
CA TYR A 179 23.22 3.42 7.59
C TYR A 179 22.81 3.16 9.04
N SER A 180 23.18 4.09 9.92
CA SER A 180 22.66 4.08 11.29
C SER A 180 21.18 4.41 11.24
N LEU A 181 20.35 3.52 11.79
CA LEU A 181 18.92 3.75 11.92
C LEU A 181 18.64 4.44 13.27
N PRO A 182 17.64 5.34 13.36
CA PRO A 182 17.23 5.92 14.63
C PRO A 182 16.74 4.84 15.61
N ASP A 183 16.97 5.04 16.91
CA ASP A 183 16.57 4.08 17.96
C ASP A 183 15.08 3.73 17.96
N TRP A 184 14.23 4.67 17.52
CA TRP A 184 12.78 4.50 17.43
C TRP A 184 12.32 3.64 16.24
N PHE A 185 13.20 3.40 15.25
CA PHE A 185 12.85 2.78 13.98
C PHE A 185 12.21 1.40 14.14
N LEU A 186 12.83 0.52 14.93
CA LEU A 186 12.36 -0.86 15.11
C LEU A 186 10.96 -0.91 15.76
N GLY A 187 10.71 -0.04 16.74
CA GLY A 187 9.40 0.06 17.38
C GLY A 187 8.32 0.52 16.39
N SER A 188 8.67 1.46 15.51
CA SER A 188 7.77 1.99 14.49
C SER A 188 7.47 0.97 13.40
N LEU A 189 8.49 0.25 12.94
CA LEU A 189 8.33 -0.83 11.98
C LEU A 189 7.44 -1.94 12.54
N ALA A 190 7.65 -2.34 13.79
CA ALA A 190 6.80 -3.34 14.45
C ALA A 190 5.33 -2.88 14.54
N SER A 191 5.10 -1.61 14.90
CA SER A 191 3.77 -1.01 14.93
C SER A 191 3.12 -0.99 13.55
N LEU A 192 3.85 -0.58 12.52
CA LEU A 192 3.37 -0.55 11.14
C LEU A 192 2.99 -1.95 10.64
N LEU A 193 3.85 -2.95 10.86
CA LEU A 193 3.55 -4.34 10.51
C LEU A 193 2.32 -4.86 11.28
N ALA A 194 2.18 -4.48 12.56
CA ALA A 194 1.01 -4.81 13.36
C ALA A 194 -0.26 -4.07 12.94
N LYS A 195 -0.20 -3.00 12.16
CA LYS A 195 -1.40 -2.38 11.57
C LYS A 195 -1.77 -3.05 10.24
N ARG A 196 -0.77 -3.42 9.44
CA ARG A 196 -0.94 -3.83 8.03
C ARG A 196 -1.22 -5.32 7.82
N PHE A 197 -0.81 -6.19 8.76
CA PHE A 197 -1.00 -7.63 8.63
C PHE A 197 -2.12 -8.14 9.55
N GLU A 198 -2.87 -9.14 9.12
CA GLU A 198 -3.78 -9.86 10.00
C GLU A 198 -3.00 -10.69 11.05
N HIS A 199 -3.64 -11.02 12.17
CA HIS A 199 -2.95 -11.71 13.28
C HIS A 199 -2.35 -13.07 12.88
N GLY A 200 -2.95 -13.76 11.90
CA GLY A 200 -2.43 -15.01 11.35
C GLY A 200 -1.20 -14.83 10.45
N ASP A 201 -1.14 -13.74 9.69
CA ASP A 201 -0.01 -13.43 8.82
C ASP A 201 1.20 -12.91 9.61
N ARG A 202 0.95 -12.20 10.72
CA ARG A 202 2.01 -11.80 11.67
C ARG A 202 2.70 -13.01 12.28
N ALA A 203 1.95 -14.03 12.67
CA ALA A 203 2.51 -15.26 13.25
C ALA A 203 3.39 -16.00 12.23
N LYS A 204 2.96 -16.09 10.98
CA LYS A 204 3.76 -16.68 9.90
C LYS A 204 5.01 -15.87 9.58
N LEU A 205 4.91 -14.54 9.52
CA LEU A 205 6.06 -13.66 9.33
C LEU A 205 7.08 -13.81 10.46
N ALA A 206 6.61 -13.85 11.71
CA ALA A 206 7.47 -14.08 12.88
C ALA A 206 8.16 -15.45 12.81
N GLU A 207 7.42 -16.51 12.45
CA GLU A 207 7.97 -17.84 12.26
C GLU A 207 9.01 -17.89 11.14
N MET A 208 8.75 -17.24 10.00
CA MET A 208 9.71 -17.13 8.89
C MET A 208 10.98 -16.39 9.30
N LEU A 209 10.86 -15.26 10.01
CA LEU A 209 12.01 -14.47 10.45
C LEU A 209 12.85 -15.22 11.49
N VAL A 210 12.23 -15.93 12.43
CA VAL A 210 12.93 -16.75 13.42
C VAL A 210 13.64 -17.93 12.75
N ASN A 211 13.00 -18.55 11.76
CA ASN A 211 13.58 -19.68 11.03
C ASN A 211 14.71 -19.24 10.07
N ASP A 212 14.61 -18.11 9.38
CA ASP A 212 15.70 -17.62 8.51
C ASP A 212 16.93 -17.16 9.30
N VAL A 213 16.76 -16.59 10.50
CA VAL A 213 17.88 -16.28 11.41
C VAL A 213 18.59 -17.56 11.87
N SER A 214 17.88 -18.69 11.96
CA SER A 214 18.47 -19.99 12.29
C SER A 214 19.21 -20.67 11.13
N VAL A 215 18.94 -20.26 9.88
CA VAL A 215 19.62 -20.79 8.67
C VAL A 215 20.78 -19.87 8.23
N SER A 216 20.76 -18.60 8.64
CA SER A 216 21.80 -17.61 8.34
C SER A 216 22.94 -17.55 9.38
N GLY A 217 23.02 -18.53 10.29
CA GLY A 217 24.07 -18.64 11.29
C GLY A 217 25.44 -18.90 10.65
N ILE A 218 26.20 -17.82 10.47
CA ILE A 218 27.66 -17.79 10.64
C ILE A 218 27.96 -17.93 12.12
#